data_AF-A0A4P6HM50-F1
#
_entry.id   AF-A0A4P6HM50-F1
#
_cell.length_a   1.000
_cell.length_b   1.000
_cell.length_c   1.000
_cell.angle_alpha   90.00
_cell.angle_beta   90.00
_cell.angle_gamma   90.00
#
_symmetry.space_group_name_H-M   'P 1'
#
loop_
_entity.id
_entity.type
_entity.pdbx_description
1 polymer ?
#
loop_
_entity_poly.entity_id
_entity_poly.type
_entity_poly.pdbx_seq_one_letter_code
_entity_poly.pdbx_strand_id
1 'polypeptide(L)'
;MLSLTYAVTVFALYFLVFVLFYSLYFRKRIYLLLLSEHAYMDHYIDKLPHIRDRPDERLGMIEFMLCKRKAFVCRARQFVAASTAAYLLALVGRAAL
;
A
#
# COMPACT_ATOMS: atom_id res chain seq x y z
N MET A 1 20.80 16.62 -23.41
CA MET A 1 21.27 16.95 -22.03
C MET A 1 20.05 17.21 -21.16
N LEU A 2 19.87 16.48 -20.07
CA LEU A 2 18.72 16.66 -19.19
C LEU A 2 18.90 17.95 -18.38
N SER A 3 17.99 18.91 -18.54
CA SER A 3 18.03 20.15 -17.75
C SER A 3 17.81 19.82 -16.27
N LEU A 4 18.65 20.40 -15.39
CA LEU A 4 18.53 20.25 -13.94
C LEU A 4 17.12 20.63 -13.46
N THR A 5 16.55 21.70 -14.01
CA THR A 5 15.19 22.18 -13.69
C THR A 5 14.15 21.12 -14.00
N TYR A 6 14.30 20.39 -15.11
CA TYR A 6 13.38 19.31 -15.45
C TYR A 6 13.49 18.13 -14.49
N ALA A 7 14.72 17.68 -14.20
CA ALA A 7 14.95 16.58 -13.26
C ALA A 7 14.31 16.86 -11.88
N VAL A 8 14.54 18.07 -11.37
CA VAL A 8 13.96 18.52 -10.09
C VAL A 8 12.43 18.57 -10.15
N THR A 9 11.86 19.05 -11.26
CA THR A 9 10.39 19.14 -11.41
C THR A 9 9.75 17.76 -11.44
N VAL A 10 10.31 16.82 -12.20
CA VAL A 10 9.81 15.45 -12.29
C VAL A 10 9.94 14.72 -10.95
N PHE A 11 11.05 14.94 -10.23
CA PHE A 11 11.23 14.42 -8.88
C PHE A 11 10.21 14.99 -7.88
N ALA A 12 9.98 16.31 -7.89
CA ALA A 12 9.00 16.95 -7.02
C ALA A 12 7.58 16.41 -7.27
N LEU A 13 7.21 16.19 -8.54
CA LEU A 13 5.92 15.62 -8.91
C LEU A 13 5.79 14.16 -8.47
N TYR A 14 6.84 13.36 -8.67
CA TYR A 14 6.89 11.98 -8.16
C TYR A 14 6.74 11.93 -6.63
N PHE A 15 7.46 12.80 -5.93
CA PHE A 15 7.38 12.90 -4.46
C PHE A 15 5.98 13.30 -4.00
N LEU A 16 5.35 14.28 -4.66
CA LEU A 16 3.98 14.70 -4.36
C LEU A 16 2.99 13.54 -4.51
N VAL A 17 3.09 12.77 -5.61
CA VAL A 17 2.26 11.59 -5.85
C VAL A 17 2.43 10.56 -4.73
N PHE A 18 3.67 10.35 -4.26
CA PHE A 18 3.95 9.48 -3.11
C PHE A 18 3.35 9.99 -1.80
N VAL A 19 3.47 11.28 -1.51
CA VAL A 19 2.91 11.90 -0.30
C VAL A 19 1.39 11.80 -0.29
N LEU A 20 0.74 12.04 -1.43
CA LEU A 20 -0.71 11.90 -1.58
C LEU A 20 -1.15 10.45 -1.39
N PHE A 21 -0.46 9.50 -2.02
CA PHE A 21 -0.72 8.09 -1.83
C PHE A 21 -0.57 7.66 -0.37
N TYR A 22 0.51 8.11 0.28
CA TYR A 22 0.74 7.81 1.69
C TYR A 22 -0.38 8.37 2.57
N SER A 23 -0.73 9.63 2.40
CA SER A 23 -1.69 10.34 3.26
C SER A 23 -3.12 9.86 3.06
N LEU A 24 -3.54 9.67 1.81
CA LEU A 24 -4.93 9.38 1.46
C LEU A 24 -5.25 7.88 1.50
N TYR A 25 -4.29 7.03 1.12
CA TYR A 25 -4.51 5.58 0.97
C TYR A 25 -3.77 4.75 2.02
N PHE A 26 -2.46 4.91 2.14
CA PHE A 26 -1.62 4.01 2.93
C PHE A 26 -1.81 4.19 4.45
N ARG A 27 -1.76 5.43 4.95
CA ARG A 27 -1.81 5.75 6.37
C ARG A 27 -3.07 5.20 7.05
N LYS A 28 -4.22 5.32 6.41
CA LYS A 28 -5.50 4.81 6.92
C LYS A 28 -5.59 3.28 6.97
N ARG A 29 -4.71 2.59 6.25
CA ARG A 29 -4.74 1.13 6.04
C ARG A 29 -3.49 0.42 6.58
N ILE A 30 -2.62 1.14 7.29
CA ILE A 30 -1.37 0.60 7.81
C ILE A 30 -1.60 -0.56 8.79
N TYR A 31 -2.74 -0.56 9.49
CA TYR A 31 -3.16 -1.66 10.36
C TYR A 31 -3.28 -3.00 9.64
N LEU A 32 -3.54 -2.99 8.32
CA LEU A 32 -3.59 -4.22 7.53
C LEU A 32 -2.23 -4.91 7.42
N LEU A 33 -1.13 -4.18 7.63
CA LEU A 33 0.22 -4.77 7.69
C LEU A 33 0.43 -5.52 8.99
N LEU A 34 -0.14 -5.04 10.11
CA LEU A 34 -0.06 -5.69 11.42
C LEU A 34 -0.84 -7.01 11.47
N LEU A 35 -1.83 -7.20 10.59
CA LEU A 35 -2.57 -8.46 10.44
C LEU A 35 -1.70 -9.67 10.02
N SER A 36 -0.43 -9.50 9.64
CA SER A 36 0.46 -10.68 9.49
C SER A 36 0.94 -11.26 10.82
N GLU A 37 0.90 -10.49 11.89
CA GLU A 37 1.30 -10.99 13.21
C GLU A 37 0.14 -11.78 13.83
N HIS A 38 0.40 -13.05 14.16
CA HIS A 38 -0.62 -13.91 14.78
C HIS A 38 -1.14 -13.32 16.09
N ALA A 39 -0.25 -12.79 16.93
CA ALA A 39 -0.62 -12.12 18.18
C ALA A 39 -1.55 -10.92 17.96
N TYR A 40 -1.31 -10.12 16.91
CA TYR A 40 -2.16 -8.99 16.57
C TYR A 40 -3.51 -9.43 16.01
N MET A 41 -3.53 -10.46 15.15
CA MET A 41 -4.76 -11.04 14.60
C MET A 41 -5.65 -11.63 15.70
N ASP A 42 -5.07 -12.43 16.60
CA ASP A 42 -5.80 -13.01 17.73
C ASP A 42 -6.34 -11.91 18.66
N HIS A 43 -5.51 -10.93 19.02
CA HIS A 43 -5.96 -9.79 19.84
C HIS A 43 -7.09 -8.99 19.18
N TYR A 44 -7.04 -8.81 17.86
CA TYR A 44 -8.08 -8.12 17.11
C TYR A 44 -9.40 -8.90 17.10
N ILE A 45 -9.31 -10.22 16.95
CA ILE A 45 -10.48 -11.11 16.93
C ILE A 45 -11.10 -11.24 18.32
N ASP A 46 -10.29 -11.29 19.37
CA ASP A 46 -10.78 -11.38 20.74
C ASP A 46 -11.57 -10.11 21.16
N LYS A 47 -11.32 -8.98 20.49
CA LYS A 47 -12.12 -7.75 20.63
C LYS A 47 -13.46 -7.79 19.89
N LEU A 48 -13.77 -8.84 19.13
CA LEU A 48 -15.04 -9.03 18.43
C LEU A 48 -15.94 -9.99 19.26
N PRO A 49 -16.75 -9.47 20.20
CA PRO A 49 -17.50 -10.30 21.15
C PRO A 49 -18.52 -11.25 20.51
N HIS A 50 -18.93 -10.98 19.26
CA HIS A 50 -19.91 -11.77 18.51
C HIS A 50 -19.29 -12.99 17.79
N ILE A 51 -17.96 -13.08 17.70
CA ILE A 51 -17.25 -14.15 16.97
C ILE A 51 -16.58 -15.16 17.93
N ARG A 52 -16.42 -14.77 19.20
CA ARG A 52 -15.65 -15.53 20.19
C ARG A 52 -16.13 -16.97 20.39
N ASP A 53 -17.44 -17.20 20.33
CA ASP A 53 -18.05 -18.50 20.58
C ASP A 53 -18.33 -19.31 19.29
N ARG A 54 -17.86 -18.83 18.12
CA ARG A 54 -18.14 -19.40 16.80
C ARG A 54 -16.86 -19.71 16.04
N PRO A 55 -16.26 -20.90 16.23
CA PRO A 55 -14.94 -21.23 15.68
C PRO A 55 -14.89 -21.21 14.14
N ASP A 56 -15.97 -21.62 13.47
CA ASP A 56 -16.04 -21.59 12.00
C ASP A 56 -16.11 -20.16 11.45
N GLU A 57 -16.88 -19.28 12.09
CA GLU A 57 -16.95 -17.85 11.73
C GLU A 57 -15.62 -17.13 12.01
N ARG A 58 -14.90 -17.56 13.06
CA ARG A 58 -13.56 -17.06 13.39
C ARG A 58 -12.57 -17.34 12.28
N LEU A 59 -12.53 -18.57 11.77
CA LEU A 59 -11.70 -18.97 10.62
C LEU A 59 -12.04 -18.15 9.37
N GLY A 60 -13.33 -18.01 9.05
CA GLY A 60 -13.77 -17.21 7.91
C GLY A 60 -13.38 -15.72 8.04
N MET A 61 -13.42 -15.16 9.25
CA MET A 61 -13.01 -13.78 9.51
C MET A 61 -11.49 -13.60 9.35
N ILE A 62 -10.68 -14.56 9.80
CA ILE A 62 -9.23 -14.57 9.61
C ILE A 62 -8.91 -14.58 8.11
N GLU A 63 -9.50 -15.49 7.36
CA GLU A 63 -9.29 -15.61 5.91
C GLU A 63 -9.68 -14.32 5.18
N PHE A 64 -10.81 -13.73 5.54
CA PHE A 64 -11.28 -12.47 4.99
C PHE A 64 -10.30 -11.31 5.27
N MET A 65 -9.78 -11.21 6.49
CA MET A 65 -8.79 -10.20 6.87
C MET A 65 -7.45 -10.39 6.15
N LEU A 66 -6.98 -11.63 6.01
CA LEU A 66 -5.77 -11.95 5.25
C LEU A 66 -5.94 -11.65 3.75
N CYS A 67 -7.13 -11.92 3.19
CA CYS A 67 -7.46 -11.56 1.82
C CYS A 67 -7.42 -10.04 1.61
N LYS A 68 -7.99 -9.26 2.54
CA LYS A 68 -7.90 -7.79 2.53
C LYS A 68 -6.46 -7.30 2.59
N ARG A 69 -5.64 -7.88 3.47
CA ARG A 69 -4.20 -7.57 3.55
C ARG A 69 -3.50 -7.88 2.22
N LYS A 70 -3.71 -9.05 1.65
CA LYS A 70 -3.11 -9.46 0.36
C LYS A 70 -3.48 -8.48 -0.75
N ALA A 71 -4.75 -8.11 -0.85
CA ALA A 71 -5.23 -7.13 -1.82
C ALA A 71 -4.60 -5.74 -1.61
N PHE A 72 -4.49 -5.29 -0.36
CA PHE A 72 -3.84 -4.02 -0.02
C PHE A 72 -2.36 -4.00 -0.42
N VAL A 73 -1.59 -5.01 -0.03
CA VAL A 73 -0.16 -5.12 -0.36
C VAL A 73 0.04 -5.20 -1.87
N CYS A 74 -0.80 -5.97 -2.58
CA CYS A 74 -0.73 -6.09 -4.03
C CYS A 74 -0.96 -4.74 -4.72
N ARG A 75 -2.03 -4.02 -4.36
CA ARG A 75 -2.32 -2.69 -4.91
C ARG A 75 -1.23 -1.67 -4.58
N ALA A 76 -0.69 -1.71 -3.37
CA ALA A 76 0.41 -0.82 -2.98
C ALA A 76 1.66 -1.09 -3.83
N ARG A 77 2.02 -2.36 -4.04
CA ARG A 77 3.14 -2.73 -4.93
C ARG A 77 2.89 -2.30 -6.37
N GLN A 78 1.69 -2.52 -6.90
CA GLN A 78 1.32 -2.08 -8.24
C GLN A 78 1.43 -0.55 -8.40
N PHE A 79 0.96 0.21 -7.40
CA PHE A 79 1.07 1.66 -7.42
C PHE A 79 2.53 2.13 -7.40
N VAL A 80 3.36 1.57 -6.50
CA VAL A 80 4.80 1.89 -6.42
C VAL A 80 5.50 1.54 -7.73
N ALA A 81 5.23 0.36 -8.30
CA ALA A 81 5.81 -0.07 -9.56
C ALA A 81 5.41 0.85 -10.73
N ALA A 82 4.11 1.16 -10.86
CA ALA A 82 3.60 2.01 -11.92
C ALA A 82 4.12 3.45 -11.81
N SER A 83 4.13 4.03 -10.61
CA SER A 83 4.66 5.39 -10.37
C SER A 83 6.18 5.46 -10.63
N THR A 84 6.93 4.44 -10.24
CA THR A 84 8.38 4.36 -10.53
C THR A 84 8.63 4.22 -12.03
N ALA A 85 7.87 3.37 -12.72
CA ALA A 85 7.98 3.22 -14.16
C ALA A 85 7.65 4.52 -14.90
N ALA A 86 6.58 5.22 -14.51
CA ALA A 86 6.22 6.52 -15.08
C ALA A 86 7.31 7.59 -14.84
N TYR A 87 7.90 7.62 -13.65
CA TYR A 87 9.03 8.50 -13.33
C TYR A 87 10.25 8.22 -14.22
N LEU A 88 10.63 6.94 -14.37
CA LEU A 88 11.74 6.54 -15.23
C LEU A 88 11.47 6.87 -16.71
N LEU A 89 10.25 6.63 -17.20
CA LEU A 89 9.86 6.98 -18.56
C LEU A 89 9.90 8.48 -18.80
N ALA A 90 9.47 9.30 -17.83
CA ALA A 90 9.58 10.76 -17.92
C ALA A 90 11.04 11.22 -18.03
N LEU A 91 11.93 10.65 -17.21
CA LEU A 91 13.36 10.95 -17.27
C LEU A 91 14.01 10.49 -18.59
N VAL A 92 13.78 9.25 -19.00
CA VAL A 92 14.39 8.69 -20.23
C VAL A 92 13.81 9.32 -21.48
N GLY A 93 12.50 9.58 -21.52
CA GLY A 93 11.82 10.19 -22.66
C GLY A 93 12.37 11.57 -23.02
N ARG A 94 12.81 12.35 -22.03
CA ARG A 94 13.47 13.65 -22.26
C ARG A 94 15.00 13.56 -22.35
N ALA A 95 15.59 12.42 -22.03
CA ALA A 95 17.00 12.14 -22.30
C ALA A 95 17.24 11.69 -23.75
N ALA A 96 16.22 11.09 -24.38
CA ALA A 96 16.25 10.57 -25.75
C ALA A 96 15.83 11.58 -26.84
N LEU A 97 15.21 12.70 -26.43
CA LEU A 97 14.85 13.88 -27.25
C LEU A 97 15.91 14.98 -27.08
#